data_AF-A0A814CA33-F1
#
_entry.id   AF-A0A814CA33-F1
#
_cell.length_a   1.000
_cell.length_b   1.000
_cell.length_c   1.000
_cell.angle_alpha   90.00
_cell.angle_beta   90.00
_cell.angle_gamma   90.00
#
_symmetry.space_group_name_H-M   'P 1'
#
loop_
_entity.id
_entity.type
_entity.pdbx_description
1 polymer ?
#
loop_
_entity_poly.entity_id
_entity_poly.type
_entity_poly.pdbx_seq_one_letter_code
_entity_poly.pdbx_strand_id
1 'polypeptide(L)'
;MVASESDEMKKTTDARNYWKELLADYDPDLQLPYDHQRLSSLDCQSFVPSSSFNFNLEDRQLIDSILGCCTNYSVTLFQLFLTNYYLFLFKVTQGTAKDICVYSNHPCSERLAFIPYRFKLDPRLTFLEVVMHVQKLCHKMQPYLEFETDEIINNISQRDLPVLKFLLQESPRSKTDAKNDLSQLQSSLYTSKSEREQEVKFDLQLWIRCNLEDKTMKCSFDFSTDLFEQTTIDIMSRRFQTLLKQLFLSSSFDVERSPVYELSILLPDELRLLRDLNDNHIQFEQEMKCIHQQFTETANKNPQKLAVILDEQSLTYAELLVYVQHLSLSLMNDHHVVPGSIIYKCFYKTGDLAKIDMDRQLHFMGRADFQIKVRGQRVEVAEIEQIIFCSSSSVNDCVVVKQLDDQRINEDYLVAYVQLNVDGDQKQIILDSIRSYCLKSLPSYMIPSAWLIMDTFPLNSNGKLDRKRLPKLKRGVPFLPPANDDGLLLNTPLERQLSEIFIQSFNVANLDWNMSFGHQGGTSLGAMKVVSLIRQQAECSNTV
;
A
#
# COMPACT_ATOMS: atom_id res chain seq x y z
N MET A 1 12.00 -51.00 28.87
CA MET A 1 11.49 -49.85 28.10
C MET A 1 11.98 -48.60 28.79
N VAL A 2 13.17 -48.13 28.41
CA VAL A 2 13.68 -46.80 28.78
C VAL A 2 14.03 -46.18 27.44
N ALA A 3 13.06 -45.54 26.79
CA ALA A 3 13.42 -44.53 25.80
C ALA A 3 14.16 -43.47 26.61
N SER A 4 15.43 -43.25 26.28
CA SER A 4 16.32 -42.45 27.13
C SER A 4 15.79 -41.01 27.20
N GLU A 5 15.84 -40.37 28.36
CA GLU A 5 15.53 -38.93 28.51
C GLU A 5 16.29 -38.06 27.48
N SER A 6 17.41 -38.57 26.94
CA SER A 6 18.17 -37.94 25.86
C SER A 6 17.45 -37.92 24.50
N ASP A 7 16.66 -38.94 24.17
CA ASP A 7 15.92 -39.02 22.91
C ASP A 7 14.71 -38.09 22.91
N GLU A 8 14.05 -37.94 24.05
CA GLU A 8 12.91 -37.04 24.24
C GLU A 8 13.37 -35.58 24.21
N MET A 9 14.46 -35.26 24.91
CA MET A 9 15.08 -33.93 24.88
C MET A 9 15.58 -33.53 23.49
N LYS A 10 16.08 -34.49 22.71
CA LYS A 10 16.49 -34.27 21.31
C LYS A 10 15.29 -33.95 20.41
N LYS A 11 14.19 -34.70 20.52
CA LYS A 11 12.96 -34.45 19.75
C LYS A 11 12.35 -33.08 20.06
N THR A 12 12.32 -32.67 21.33
CA THR A 12 11.83 -31.34 21.72
C THR A 12 12.72 -30.22 21.16
N THR A 13 14.04 -30.43 21.12
CA THR A 13 14.99 -29.48 20.53
C THR A 13 14.80 -29.36 19.02
N ASP A 14 14.63 -30.49 18.32
CA ASP A 14 14.39 -30.53 16.87
C ASP A 14 13.07 -29.85 16.50
N ALA A 15 12.00 -30.10 17.28
CA ALA A 15 10.71 -29.41 17.11
C ALA A 15 10.84 -27.89 17.31
N ARG A 16 11.55 -27.45 18.36
CA ARG A 16 11.77 -26.02 18.63
C ARG A 16 12.53 -25.35 17.48
N ASN A 17 13.54 -26.01 16.93
CA ASN A 17 14.31 -25.51 15.79
C ASN A 17 13.44 -25.43 14.52
N TYR A 18 12.65 -26.45 14.25
CA TYR A 18 11.72 -26.47 13.12
C TYR A 18 10.74 -25.28 13.17
N TRP A 19 10.09 -25.06 14.32
CA TRP A 19 9.15 -23.94 14.48
C TRP A 19 9.82 -22.58 14.36
N LYS A 20 11.04 -22.42 14.90
CA LYS A 20 11.85 -21.21 14.73
C LYS A 20 12.18 -20.96 13.26
N GLU A 21 12.58 -21.98 12.51
CA GLU A 21 12.87 -21.88 11.08
C GLU A 21 11.61 -21.56 10.27
N LEU A 22 10.48 -22.22 10.57
CA LEU A 22 9.21 -21.99 9.89
C LEU A 22 8.76 -20.53 10.04
N LEU A 23 8.97 -19.92 11.22
CA LEU A 23 8.52 -18.56 11.54
C LEU A 23 9.63 -17.50 11.40
N ALA A 24 10.83 -17.91 11.00
CA ALA A 24 11.95 -17.00 10.78
C ALA A 24 11.59 -15.95 9.72
N ASP A 25 11.82 -14.67 10.02
CA ASP A 25 11.54 -13.57 9.11
C ASP A 25 10.07 -13.50 8.65
N TYR A 26 9.13 -13.97 9.48
CA TYR A 26 7.71 -13.75 9.23
C TYR A 26 7.36 -12.29 9.51
N ASP A 27 7.04 -11.57 8.43
CA ASP A 27 6.57 -10.18 8.43
C ASP A 27 5.45 -10.06 7.39
N PRO A 28 4.20 -10.37 7.79
CA PRO A 28 3.08 -10.39 6.86
C PRO A 28 2.65 -8.96 6.50
N ASP A 29 2.70 -8.62 5.21
CA ASP A 29 2.00 -7.44 4.66
C ASP A 29 0.50 -7.73 4.52
N LEU A 30 -0.14 -8.09 5.64
CA LEU A 30 -1.52 -8.53 5.69
C LEU A 30 -2.46 -7.38 6.10
N GLN A 31 -2.82 -6.57 5.09
CA GLN A 31 -3.86 -5.55 5.22
C GLN A 31 -5.21 -6.14 4.84
N LEU A 32 -5.91 -6.72 5.81
CA LEU A 32 -7.30 -7.10 5.65
C LEU A 32 -8.19 -5.86 5.47
N PRO A 33 -9.40 -5.99 4.92
CA PRO A 33 -10.36 -4.89 4.80
C PRO A 33 -10.95 -4.55 6.18
N TYR A 34 -10.14 -4.02 7.08
CA TYR A 34 -10.57 -3.56 8.39
C TYR A 34 -11.49 -2.35 8.24
N ASP A 35 -12.55 -2.29 9.04
CA ASP A 35 -13.44 -1.14 9.15
C ASP A 35 -12.91 -0.11 10.15
N HIS A 36 -12.06 -0.57 11.08
CA HIS A 36 -11.48 0.22 12.15
C HIS A 36 -9.96 0.02 12.22
N GLN A 37 -9.24 1.04 12.71
CA GLN A 37 -7.79 0.92 12.89
C GLN A 37 -7.46 -0.01 14.04
N ARG A 38 -6.49 -0.90 13.82
CA ARG A 38 -5.94 -1.74 14.88
C ARG A 38 -5.26 -0.87 15.94
N LEU A 39 -5.74 -0.96 17.18
CA LEU A 39 -5.11 -0.35 18.35
C LEU A 39 -3.87 -1.15 18.76
N SER A 40 -2.84 -0.46 19.26
CA SER A 40 -1.62 -1.08 19.78
C SER A 40 -1.89 -2.01 20.95
N SER A 41 -1.18 -3.14 21.02
CA SER A 41 -1.33 -4.15 22.09
C SER A 41 -1.15 -3.61 23.52
N LEU A 42 -0.49 -2.46 23.69
CA LEU A 42 -0.34 -1.76 24.98
C LEU A 42 -1.64 -1.16 25.55
N ASP A 43 -2.67 -0.94 24.73
CA ASP A 43 -3.92 -0.27 25.14
C ASP A 43 -5.09 -1.23 25.40
N CYS A 44 -4.96 -2.51 25.03
CA CYS A 44 -6.06 -3.47 25.09
C CYS A 44 -6.16 -4.17 26.46
N GLN A 45 -6.91 -3.60 27.39
CA GLN A 45 -7.39 -4.32 28.58
C GLN A 45 -8.28 -5.52 28.18
N SER A 46 -8.25 -6.53 29.04
CA SER A 46 -8.83 -7.86 28.93
C SER A 46 -10.35 -7.86 28.66
N PHE A 47 -10.74 -7.88 27.38
CA PHE A 47 -11.81 -8.66 26.73
C PHE A 47 -12.04 -8.02 25.35
N VAL A 48 -11.63 -8.68 24.26
CA VAL A 48 -11.92 -8.16 22.91
C VAL A 48 -13.34 -8.60 22.55
N PRO A 49 -14.28 -7.68 22.28
CA PRO A 49 -15.59 -8.06 21.82
C PRO A 49 -15.47 -8.80 20.49
N SER A 50 -16.00 -10.03 20.45
CA SER A 50 -15.96 -10.92 19.29
C SER A 50 -17.37 -11.30 18.88
N SER A 51 -17.63 -11.36 17.58
CA SER A 51 -18.89 -11.82 17.03
C SER A 51 -18.67 -12.99 16.07
N SER A 52 -19.75 -13.70 15.74
CA SER A 52 -19.74 -14.85 14.83
C SER A 52 -20.77 -14.67 13.74
N PHE A 53 -20.34 -14.79 12.49
CA PHE A 53 -21.20 -14.76 11.32
C PHE A 53 -21.28 -16.15 10.68
N ASN A 54 -22.47 -16.74 10.69
CA ASN A 54 -22.70 -18.10 10.20
C ASN A 54 -23.19 -18.09 8.75
N PHE A 55 -22.67 -18.99 7.93
CA PHE A 55 -23.13 -19.21 6.56
C PHE A 55 -23.00 -20.70 6.18
N ASN A 56 -23.93 -21.21 5.38
CA ASN A 56 -23.97 -22.63 5.01
C ASN A 56 -23.54 -22.83 3.57
N LEU A 57 -22.87 -23.95 3.29
CA LEU A 57 -22.74 -24.49 1.94
C LEU A 57 -23.82 -25.56 1.78
N GLU A 58 -24.90 -25.21 1.07
CA GLU A 58 -26.07 -26.09 0.89
C GLU A 58 -26.11 -26.74 -0.50
N ASP A 59 -25.22 -26.34 -1.39
CA ASP A 59 -25.11 -26.87 -2.74
C ASP A 59 -24.47 -28.27 -2.71
N ARG A 60 -25.31 -29.29 -2.92
CA ARG A 60 -24.88 -30.69 -2.94
C ARG A 60 -23.89 -30.99 -4.05
N GLN A 61 -24.03 -30.34 -5.22
CA GLN A 61 -23.11 -30.55 -6.32
C GLN A 61 -21.73 -29.98 -5.99
N LEU A 62 -21.69 -28.83 -5.30
CA LEU A 62 -20.44 -28.25 -4.79
C LEU A 62 -19.74 -29.22 -3.83
N ILE A 63 -20.48 -29.73 -2.85
CA ILE A 63 -19.96 -30.65 -1.83
C ILE A 63 -19.44 -31.94 -2.47
N ASP A 64 -20.20 -32.52 -3.41
CA ASP A 64 -19.78 -33.71 -4.14
C ASP A 64 -18.52 -33.48 -4.97
N SER A 65 -18.38 -32.30 -5.57
CA SER A 65 -17.19 -31.91 -6.34
C SER A 65 -15.97 -31.70 -5.44
N ILE A 66 -16.14 -31.08 -4.26
CA ILE A 66 -15.09 -30.94 -3.24
C ILE A 66 -14.62 -32.33 -2.77
N LEU A 67 -15.55 -33.21 -2.43
CA LEU A 67 -15.23 -34.57 -1.98
C LEU A 67 -14.56 -35.39 -3.09
N GLY A 68 -15.04 -35.25 -4.33
CA GLY A 68 -14.41 -35.85 -5.51
C GLY A 68 -12.98 -35.38 -5.73
N CYS A 69 -12.71 -34.08 -5.54
CA CYS A 69 -11.36 -33.53 -5.60
C CYS A 69 -10.45 -34.16 -4.52
N CYS A 70 -10.93 -34.25 -3.27
CA CYS A 70 -10.21 -34.91 -2.19
C CYS A 70 -9.83 -36.37 -2.53
N THR A 71 -10.77 -37.14 -3.09
CA THR A 71 -10.52 -38.52 -3.48
C THR A 71 -9.58 -38.65 -4.68
N ASN A 72 -9.74 -37.80 -5.70
CA ASN A 72 -8.97 -37.88 -6.93
C ASN A 72 -7.48 -37.56 -6.71
N TYR A 73 -7.19 -36.57 -5.87
CA TYR A 73 -5.82 -36.10 -5.64
C TYR A 73 -5.24 -36.59 -4.30
N SER A 74 -5.97 -37.43 -3.56
CA SER A 74 -5.54 -37.96 -2.25
C SER A 74 -5.18 -36.85 -1.25
N VAL A 75 -6.01 -35.82 -1.17
CA VAL A 75 -5.86 -34.66 -0.27
C VAL A 75 -6.99 -34.64 0.76
N THR A 76 -6.71 -34.17 1.97
CA THR A 76 -7.73 -34.09 3.03
C THR A 76 -8.59 -32.84 2.89
N LEU A 77 -9.81 -32.88 3.46
CA LEU A 77 -10.68 -31.69 3.52
C LEU A 77 -9.99 -30.51 4.22
N PHE A 78 -9.24 -30.80 5.30
CA PHE A 78 -8.41 -29.79 5.98
C PHE A 78 -7.43 -29.11 5.02
N GLN A 79 -6.67 -29.87 4.22
CA GLN A 79 -5.68 -29.33 3.28
C GLN A 79 -6.34 -28.50 2.18
N LEU A 80 -7.45 -28.98 1.63
CA LEU A 80 -8.19 -28.30 0.57
C LEU A 80 -8.79 -26.98 1.06
N PHE A 81 -9.48 -26.98 2.21
CA PHE A 81 -10.07 -25.76 2.77
C PHE A 81 -9.03 -24.78 3.30
N LEU A 82 -7.93 -25.26 3.90
CA LEU A 82 -6.82 -24.41 4.28
C LEU A 82 -6.21 -23.73 3.03
N THR A 83 -6.06 -24.46 1.93
CA THR A 83 -5.61 -23.90 0.65
C THR A 83 -6.58 -22.83 0.14
N ASN A 84 -7.88 -23.12 0.14
CA ASN A 84 -8.90 -22.14 -0.26
C ASN A 84 -8.86 -20.89 0.65
N TYR A 85 -8.60 -21.06 1.94
CA TYR A 85 -8.49 -19.94 2.88
C TYR A 85 -7.25 -19.08 2.61
N TYR A 86 -6.08 -19.67 2.28
CA TYR A 86 -4.92 -18.89 1.82
C TYR A 86 -5.21 -18.09 0.55
N LEU A 87 -5.88 -18.70 -0.43
CA LEU A 87 -6.27 -18.01 -1.66
C LEU A 87 -7.25 -16.87 -1.37
N PHE A 88 -8.22 -17.11 -0.49
CA PHE A 88 -9.16 -16.10 -0.03
C PHE A 88 -8.43 -14.92 0.61
N LEU A 89 -7.54 -15.18 1.58
CA LEU A 89 -6.74 -14.17 2.27
C LEU A 89 -5.85 -13.36 1.32
N PHE A 90 -5.19 -14.03 0.36
CA PHE A 90 -4.42 -13.38 -0.69
C PHE A 90 -5.30 -12.45 -1.54
N LYS A 91 -6.51 -12.87 -1.91
CA LYS A 91 -7.41 -12.05 -2.74
C LYS A 91 -8.02 -10.88 -1.99
N VAL A 92 -8.43 -11.05 -0.73
CA VAL A 92 -8.99 -9.94 0.08
C VAL A 92 -7.94 -8.89 0.44
N THR A 93 -6.66 -9.27 0.47
CA THR A 93 -5.52 -8.36 0.57
C THR A 93 -5.05 -7.81 -0.78
N GLN A 94 -5.88 -7.90 -1.83
CA GLN A 94 -5.59 -7.39 -3.18
C GLN A 94 -4.31 -7.98 -3.81
N GLY A 95 -3.85 -9.14 -3.34
CA GLY A 95 -2.67 -9.83 -3.83
C GLY A 95 -1.34 -9.36 -3.23
N THR A 96 -1.35 -8.52 -2.18
CA THR A 96 -0.12 -8.09 -1.49
C THR A 96 0.42 -9.17 -0.57
N ALA A 97 -0.46 -9.84 0.18
CA ALA A 97 -0.05 -10.83 1.19
C ALA A 97 0.25 -12.19 0.55
N LYS A 98 1.51 -12.41 0.16
CA LYS A 98 1.99 -13.70 -0.37
C LYS A 98 2.52 -14.65 0.71
N ASP A 99 2.93 -14.12 1.85
CA ASP A 99 3.42 -14.91 2.99
C ASP A 99 2.40 -14.84 4.11
N ILE A 100 1.68 -15.94 4.35
CA ILE A 100 0.51 -15.97 5.22
C ILE A 100 0.70 -17.07 6.27
N CYS A 101 0.56 -16.71 7.54
CA CYS A 101 0.48 -17.66 8.65
C CYS A 101 -0.94 -17.73 9.19
N VAL A 102 -1.49 -18.95 9.22
CA VAL A 102 -2.79 -19.27 9.79
C VAL A 102 -2.58 -20.27 10.91
N TYR A 103 -3.22 -20.07 12.04
CA TYR A 103 -3.11 -20.98 13.17
C TYR A 103 -4.27 -21.98 13.21
N SER A 104 -4.01 -23.19 13.71
CA SER A 104 -5.03 -24.20 13.96
C SER A 104 -4.82 -24.90 15.29
N ASN A 105 -5.89 -25.43 15.87
CA ASN A 105 -5.81 -26.21 17.11
C ASN A 105 -5.38 -27.64 16.77
N HIS A 106 -4.41 -28.18 17.49
CA HIS A 106 -4.03 -29.58 17.41
C HIS A 106 -4.15 -30.25 18.78
N PRO A 107 -4.76 -31.45 18.89
CA PRO A 107 -4.78 -32.19 20.14
C PRO A 107 -3.35 -32.61 20.53
N CYS A 108 -2.97 -32.32 21.77
CA CYS A 108 -1.66 -32.68 22.32
C CYS A 108 -1.84 -33.17 23.76
N SER A 109 -1.84 -34.51 23.94
CA SER A 109 -2.02 -35.22 25.20
C SER A 109 -3.24 -34.79 26.03
N GLU A 110 -3.10 -33.74 26.85
CA GLU A 110 -4.14 -33.22 27.76
C GLU A 110 -4.61 -31.79 27.42
N ARG A 111 -4.07 -31.18 26.35
CA ARG A 111 -4.36 -29.79 25.95
C ARG A 111 -4.49 -29.63 24.44
N LEU A 112 -5.01 -28.47 24.02
CA LEU A 112 -4.99 -28.04 22.62
C LEU A 112 -3.73 -27.19 22.39
N ALA A 113 -2.83 -27.67 21.53
CA ALA A 113 -1.70 -26.91 21.05
C ALA A 113 -2.14 -25.96 19.93
N PHE A 114 -1.56 -24.77 19.91
CA PHE A 114 -1.85 -23.75 18.90
C PHE A 114 -0.76 -23.80 17.83
N ILE A 115 -1.06 -24.31 16.64
CA ILE A 115 -0.03 -24.64 15.64
C ILE A 115 -0.05 -23.64 14.47
N PRO A 116 1.09 -23.01 14.14
CA PRO A 116 1.18 -22.11 12.99
C PRO A 116 1.41 -22.87 11.68
N TYR A 117 0.54 -22.63 10.70
CA TYR A 117 0.68 -23.04 9.31
C TYR A 117 1.09 -21.80 8.50
N ARG A 118 2.39 -21.62 8.27
CA ARG A 118 2.92 -20.57 7.40
C ARG A 118 3.10 -21.08 5.98
N PHE A 119 2.54 -20.37 5.02
CA PHE A 119 2.59 -20.72 3.62
C PHE A 119 2.92 -19.51 2.75
N LYS A 120 3.88 -19.67 1.84
CA LYS A 120 4.24 -18.68 0.83
C LYS A 120 3.53 -19.02 -0.49
N LEU A 121 2.49 -18.27 -0.80
CA LEU A 121 1.69 -18.44 -2.01
C LEU A 121 2.39 -17.84 -3.23
N ASP A 122 2.60 -18.67 -4.26
CA ASP A 122 2.93 -18.19 -5.60
C ASP A 122 1.66 -18.17 -6.46
N PRO A 123 1.16 -16.97 -6.86
CA PRO A 123 -0.10 -16.85 -7.55
C PRO A 123 -0.07 -17.36 -9.01
N ARG A 124 1.11 -17.71 -9.53
CA ARG A 124 1.29 -18.27 -10.87
C ARG A 124 1.07 -19.78 -10.93
N LEU A 125 1.06 -20.44 -9.77
CA LEU A 125 0.78 -21.87 -9.68
C LEU A 125 -0.70 -22.15 -9.90
N THR A 126 -1.01 -23.38 -10.30
CA THR A 126 -2.39 -23.87 -10.41
C THR A 126 -2.95 -24.23 -9.03
N PHE A 127 -4.27 -24.37 -8.92
CA PHE A 127 -4.88 -24.72 -7.64
C PHE A 127 -4.33 -26.05 -7.12
N LEU A 128 -4.21 -27.06 -7.98
CA LEU A 128 -3.68 -28.36 -7.60
C LEU A 128 -2.24 -28.28 -7.08
N GLU A 129 -1.36 -27.53 -7.75
CA GLU A 129 0.03 -27.34 -7.30
C GLU A 129 0.09 -26.70 -5.91
N VAL A 130 -0.75 -25.68 -5.65
CA VAL A 130 -0.84 -25.03 -4.34
C VAL A 130 -1.32 -26.02 -3.28
N VAL A 131 -2.38 -26.80 -3.54
CA VAL A 131 -2.87 -27.81 -2.59
C VAL A 131 -1.80 -28.86 -2.29
N MET A 132 -1.06 -29.32 -3.30
CA MET A 132 0.05 -30.26 -3.10
C MET A 132 1.18 -29.66 -2.26
N HIS A 133 1.47 -28.37 -2.39
CA HIS A 133 2.44 -27.69 -1.52
C HIS A 133 1.94 -27.58 -0.07
N VAL A 134 0.65 -27.28 0.14
CA VAL A 134 0.03 -27.30 1.48
C VAL A 134 0.03 -28.71 2.07
N GLN A 135 -0.23 -29.74 1.26
CA GLN A 135 -0.13 -31.14 1.68
C GLN A 135 1.30 -31.49 2.15
N LYS A 136 2.33 -31.10 1.38
CA LYS A 136 3.74 -31.27 1.77
C LYS A 136 4.07 -30.54 3.07
N LEU A 137 3.56 -29.33 3.27
CA LEU A 137 3.70 -28.57 4.51
C LEU A 137 3.11 -29.36 5.69
N CYS A 138 1.86 -29.78 5.59
CA CYS A 138 1.20 -30.57 6.65
C CYS A 138 1.96 -31.86 6.98
N HIS A 139 2.47 -32.57 5.96
CA HIS A 139 3.26 -33.77 6.15
C HIS A 139 4.59 -33.50 6.87
N LYS A 140 5.30 -32.43 6.50
CA LYS A 140 6.57 -32.02 7.15
C LYS A 140 6.34 -31.64 8.62
N MET A 141 5.19 -31.07 8.94
CA MET A 141 4.84 -30.66 10.31
C MET A 141 4.47 -31.83 11.22
N GLN A 142 3.97 -32.95 10.66
CA GLN A 142 3.40 -34.07 11.41
C GLN A 142 4.24 -34.57 12.60
N PRO A 143 5.57 -34.73 12.50
CA PRO A 143 6.40 -35.19 13.62
C PRO A 143 6.50 -34.21 14.78
N TYR A 144 6.11 -32.94 14.58
CA TYR A 144 6.32 -31.85 15.52
C TYR A 144 5.03 -31.35 16.19
N LEU A 145 3.86 -31.87 15.80
CA LEU A 145 2.54 -31.42 16.29
C LEU A 145 2.27 -31.78 17.76
N GLU A 146 3.03 -32.73 18.32
CA GLU A 146 2.95 -33.18 19.71
C GLU A 146 3.79 -32.32 20.68
N PHE A 147 4.51 -31.30 20.18
CA PHE A 147 5.41 -30.48 20.99
C PHE A 147 4.87 -29.06 21.16
N GLU A 148 4.92 -28.54 22.39
CA GLU A 148 4.39 -27.22 22.75
C GLU A 148 5.05 -26.08 21.94
N THR A 149 4.22 -25.18 21.41
CA THR A 149 4.60 -24.01 20.61
C THR A 149 4.50 -22.70 21.39
N ASP A 150 3.99 -22.73 22.62
CA ASP A 150 3.60 -21.56 23.42
C ASP A 150 4.75 -20.55 23.59
N GLU A 151 5.97 -21.01 23.84
CA GLU A 151 7.13 -20.13 24.02
C GLU A 151 7.54 -19.42 22.71
N ILE A 152 7.29 -20.03 21.55
CA ILE A 152 7.61 -19.46 20.23
C ILE A 152 6.52 -18.49 19.78
N ILE A 153 5.26 -18.85 20.04
CA ILE A 153 4.10 -18.02 19.71
C ILE A 153 4.09 -16.75 20.55
N ASN A 154 4.35 -16.85 21.86
CA ASN A 154 4.42 -15.68 22.74
C ASN A 154 5.48 -14.66 22.30
N ASN A 155 6.59 -15.11 21.71
CA ASN A 155 7.62 -14.22 21.16
C ASN A 155 7.20 -13.53 19.84
N ILE A 156 6.26 -14.11 19.09
CA ILE A 156 5.71 -13.54 17.85
C ILE A 156 4.52 -12.63 18.16
N SER A 157 3.67 -13.00 19.13
CA SER A 157 2.54 -12.21 19.64
C SER A 157 2.96 -10.89 20.29
N GLN A 158 4.24 -10.70 20.63
CA GLN A 158 4.79 -9.39 21.02
C GLN A 158 4.94 -8.41 19.85
N ARG A 159 4.81 -8.88 18.61
CA ARG A 159 4.69 -8.04 17.42
C ARG A 159 3.20 -7.84 17.17
N ASP A 160 2.75 -6.61 16.93
CA ASP A 160 1.34 -6.26 16.61
C ASP A 160 0.90 -6.83 15.24
N LEU A 161 1.09 -8.13 15.01
CA LEU A 161 0.78 -8.83 13.76
C LEU A 161 -0.64 -9.37 13.79
N PRO A 162 -1.31 -9.46 12.61
CA PRO A 162 -2.62 -10.07 12.54
C PRO A 162 -2.60 -11.56 12.93
N VAL A 163 -3.58 -11.98 13.72
CA VAL A 163 -3.71 -13.38 14.17
C VAL A 163 -4.92 -14.01 13.49
N LEU A 164 -4.64 -14.89 12.52
CA LEU A 164 -5.64 -15.60 11.73
C LEU A 164 -5.78 -17.05 12.18
N LYS A 165 -7.00 -17.56 12.26
CA LYS A 165 -7.26 -18.93 12.72
C LYS A 165 -8.13 -19.72 11.73
N PHE A 166 -7.85 -21.01 11.59
CA PHE A 166 -8.61 -21.94 10.79
C PHE A 166 -8.91 -23.21 11.58
N LEU A 167 -10.17 -23.63 11.59
CA LEU A 167 -10.62 -24.85 12.25
C LEU A 167 -11.58 -25.60 11.33
N LEU A 168 -11.36 -26.92 11.26
CA LEU A 168 -12.22 -27.84 10.53
C LEU A 168 -12.58 -29.02 11.44
N GLN A 169 -13.87 -29.31 11.54
CA GLN A 169 -14.41 -30.43 12.31
C GLN A 169 -15.28 -31.30 11.39
N GLU A 170 -14.97 -32.58 11.31
CA GLU A 170 -15.78 -33.59 10.63
C GLU A 170 -16.64 -34.33 11.66
N SER A 171 -17.96 -34.42 11.41
CA SER A 171 -18.85 -35.27 12.21
C SER A 171 -18.59 -36.76 11.88
N PRO A 172 -18.61 -37.65 12.88
CA PRO A 172 -18.37 -39.09 12.67
C PRO A 172 -19.43 -39.71 11.74
N ARG A 173 -19.00 -40.72 10.97
CA ARG A 173 -19.80 -41.45 9.94
C ARG A 173 -20.74 -42.54 10.49
N SER A 174 -20.76 -42.77 11.81
CA SER A 174 -21.81 -43.54 12.51
C SER A 174 -21.75 -43.37 14.03
N LYS A 175 -22.88 -43.62 14.72
CA LYS A 175 -22.93 -43.69 16.20
C LYS A 175 -22.11 -44.86 16.79
N THR A 176 -21.77 -45.86 15.98
CA THR A 176 -20.97 -47.03 16.36
C THR A 176 -19.47 -46.78 16.28
N ASP A 177 -19.01 -45.94 15.34
CA ASP A 177 -17.60 -45.57 15.20
C ASP A 177 -17.14 -44.62 16.32
N ALA A 178 -18.06 -43.79 16.82
CA ALA A 178 -17.80 -42.88 17.95
C ALA A 178 -17.40 -43.58 19.26
N LYS A 179 -17.65 -44.89 19.40
CA LYS A 179 -17.29 -45.67 20.61
C LYS A 179 -15.95 -46.38 20.54
N ASN A 180 -15.39 -46.60 19.34
CA ASN A 180 -14.19 -47.42 19.16
C ASN A 180 -12.91 -46.59 18.91
N ASP A 181 -13.01 -45.32 18.52
CA ASP A 181 -11.87 -44.43 18.40
C ASP A 181 -11.65 -43.63 19.69
N LEU A 182 -10.71 -44.08 20.53
CA LEU A 182 -10.25 -43.37 21.74
C LEU A 182 -9.75 -41.95 21.44
N SER A 183 -9.24 -41.70 20.23
CA SER A 183 -8.84 -40.38 19.73
C SER A 183 -10.01 -39.42 19.50
N GLN A 184 -11.23 -39.96 19.27
CA GLN A 184 -12.43 -39.17 18.98
C GLN A 184 -13.31 -38.93 20.21
N LEU A 185 -13.24 -39.78 21.24
CA LEU A 185 -13.82 -39.47 22.55
C LEU A 185 -13.13 -38.25 23.18
N GLN A 186 -11.83 -38.09 22.94
CA GLN A 186 -11.07 -36.90 23.33
C GLN A 186 -11.60 -35.63 22.63
N SER A 187 -11.82 -35.63 21.31
CA SER A 187 -12.34 -34.44 20.61
C SER A 187 -13.75 -34.01 21.06
N SER A 188 -14.58 -34.95 21.54
CA SER A 188 -15.90 -34.66 22.12
C SER A 188 -15.83 -34.01 23.52
N LEU A 189 -14.79 -34.31 24.32
CA LEU A 189 -14.60 -33.78 25.67
C LEU A 189 -14.02 -32.35 25.67
N TYR A 190 -13.37 -31.92 24.59
CA TYR A 190 -12.75 -30.59 24.48
C TYR A 190 -13.62 -29.54 23.76
N THR A 191 -14.92 -29.80 23.60
CA THR A 191 -15.91 -28.80 23.14
C THR A 191 -16.33 -27.81 24.24
N SER A 192 -15.86 -27.99 25.48
CA SER A 192 -15.86 -26.90 26.44
C SER A 192 -14.76 -25.91 26.04
N LYS A 193 -15.13 -24.66 25.75
CA LYS A 193 -14.19 -23.54 25.62
C LYS A 193 -13.17 -23.67 26.76
N SER A 194 -11.95 -24.11 26.47
CA SER A 194 -10.93 -24.16 27.51
C SER A 194 -10.72 -22.73 28.00
N GLU A 195 -10.50 -22.52 29.30
CA GLU A 195 -10.29 -21.19 29.88
C GLU A 195 -9.17 -20.40 29.17
N ARG A 196 -8.24 -21.08 28.48
CA ARG A 196 -7.19 -20.47 27.64
C ARG A 196 -7.61 -20.09 26.22
N GLU A 197 -8.67 -20.66 25.64
CA GLU A 197 -9.21 -20.18 24.36
C GLU A 197 -9.80 -18.76 24.50
N GLN A 198 -10.10 -18.32 25.72
CA GLN A 198 -10.45 -16.92 26.01
C GLN A 198 -9.22 -15.99 26.02
N GLU A 199 -7.98 -16.49 26.05
CA GLU A 199 -6.78 -15.68 26.18
C GLU A 199 -6.12 -15.31 24.84
N VAL A 200 -6.27 -16.12 23.78
CA VAL A 200 -5.68 -15.81 22.47
C VAL A 200 -6.65 -14.97 21.64
N LYS A 201 -6.30 -13.68 21.49
CA LYS A 201 -7.03 -12.69 20.69
C LYS A 201 -6.81 -12.98 19.19
N PHE A 202 -7.89 -13.26 18.44
CA PHE A 202 -7.85 -13.44 16.98
C PHE A 202 -8.55 -12.29 16.27
N ASP A 203 -8.04 -11.91 15.10
CA ASP A 203 -8.73 -10.90 14.29
C ASP A 203 -9.84 -11.54 13.47
N LEU A 204 -9.53 -12.70 12.88
CA LEU A 204 -10.42 -13.46 12.02
C LEU A 204 -10.15 -14.96 12.15
N GLN A 205 -11.22 -15.72 12.36
CA GLN A 205 -11.22 -17.17 12.46
C GLN A 205 -12.23 -17.74 11.48
N LEU A 206 -11.81 -18.68 10.63
CA LEU A 206 -12.70 -19.49 9.80
C LEU A 206 -12.96 -20.85 10.47
N TRP A 207 -14.24 -21.16 10.70
CA TRP A 207 -14.70 -22.45 11.19
C TRP A 207 -15.48 -23.19 10.10
N ILE A 208 -15.23 -24.49 9.95
CA ILE A 208 -15.98 -25.36 9.04
C ILE A 208 -16.38 -26.64 9.78
N ARG A 209 -17.70 -26.90 9.87
CA ARG A 209 -18.29 -28.16 10.37
C ARG A 209 -18.85 -28.94 9.20
N CYS A 210 -18.28 -30.09 8.91
CA CYS A 210 -18.72 -30.98 7.85
C CYS A 210 -19.50 -32.16 8.45
N ASN A 211 -20.71 -32.40 7.97
CA ASN A 211 -21.40 -33.67 8.14
C ASN A 211 -21.42 -34.38 6.78
N LEU A 212 -20.58 -35.41 6.66
CA LEU A 212 -20.37 -36.14 5.41
C LEU A 212 -21.53 -37.11 5.08
N GLU A 213 -22.27 -37.58 6.09
CA GLU A 213 -23.47 -38.40 5.86
C GLU A 213 -24.59 -37.56 5.24
N ASP A 214 -24.89 -36.42 5.86
CA ASP A 214 -25.96 -35.52 5.41
C ASP A 214 -25.53 -34.64 4.23
N LYS A 215 -24.26 -34.71 3.81
CA LYS A 215 -23.61 -33.83 2.84
C LYS A 215 -23.92 -32.36 3.13
N THR A 216 -23.68 -31.92 4.36
CA THR A 216 -23.85 -30.53 4.77
C THR A 216 -22.55 -29.97 5.33
N MET A 217 -22.25 -28.71 4.99
CA MET A 217 -21.11 -28.00 5.55
C MET A 217 -21.57 -26.65 6.10
N LYS A 218 -21.44 -26.48 7.41
CA LYS A 218 -21.75 -25.23 8.11
C LYS A 218 -20.46 -24.48 8.36
N CYS A 219 -20.39 -23.22 7.95
CA CYS A 219 -19.22 -22.39 8.12
C CYS A 219 -19.52 -21.19 9.02
N SER A 220 -18.51 -20.67 9.71
CA SER A 220 -18.61 -19.39 10.40
C SER A 220 -17.31 -18.60 10.30
N PHE A 221 -17.46 -17.28 10.23
CA PHE A 221 -16.38 -16.35 10.51
C PHE A 221 -16.57 -15.79 11.91
N ASP A 222 -15.63 -16.08 12.81
CA ASP A 222 -15.56 -15.40 14.11
C ASP A 222 -14.53 -14.29 14.00
N PHE A 223 -14.85 -13.09 14.48
CA PHE A 223 -14.05 -11.90 14.22
C PHE A 223 -14.08 -10.92 15.38
N SER A 224 -13.03 -10.09 15.46
CA SER A 224 -12.96 -8.96 16.39
C SER A 224 -13.87 -7.83 15.92
N THR A 225 -14.83 -7.41 16.76
CA THR A 225 -15.70 -6.27 16.44
C THR A 225 -14.99 -4.92 16.58
N ASP A 226 -13.79 -4.91 17.17
CA ASP A 226 -12.93 -3.72 17.19
C ASP A 226 -12.25 -3.49 15.83
N LEU A 227 -12.29 -4.48 14.92
CA LEU A 227 -11.63 -4.43 13.61
C LEU A 227 -12.61 -4.52 12.44
N PHE A 228 -13.73 -5.22 12.62
CA PHE A 228 -14.67 -5.51 11.54
C PHE A 228 -16.12 -5.23 11.94
N GLU A 229 -16.87 -4.67 11.01
CA GLU A 229 -18.32 -4.65 11.02
C GLU A 229 -18.89 -5.96 10.44
N GLN A 230 -20.09 -6.32 10.89
CA GLN A 230 -20.76 -7.53 10.43
C GLN A 230 -21.08 -7.52 8.92
N THR A 231 -21.29 -6.33 8.34
CA THR A 231 -21.50 -6.10 6.90
C THR A 231 -20.28 -6.49 6.07
N THR A 232 -19.08 -6.14 6.53
CA THR A 232 -17.80 -6.52 5.90
C THR A 232 -17.61 -8.03 5.93
N ILE A 233 -17.92 -8.67 7.06
CA ILE A 233 -17.82 -10.13 7.21
C ILE A 233 -18.85 -10.86 6.35
N ASP A 234 -20.06 -10.34 6.20
CA ASP A 234 -21.05 -10.88 5.26
C ASP A 234 -20.51 -10.88 3.82
N ILE A 235 -19.96 -9.75 3.36
CA ILE A 235 -19.34 -9.65 2.02
C ILE A 235 -18.20 -10.67 1.90
N MET A 236 -17.31 -10.74 2.88
CA MET A 236 -16.21 -11.71 2.93
C MET A 236 -16.72 -13.16 2.82
N SER A 237 -17.82 -13.50 3.50
CA SER A 237 -18.44 -14.84 3.42
C SER A 237 -18.95 -15.16 2.02
N ARG A 238 -19.58 -14.18 1.33
CA ARG A 238 -20.06 -14.35 -0.04
C ARG A 238 -18.91 -14.47 -1.04
N ARG A 239 -17.81 -13.74 -0.81
CA ARG A 239 -16.59 -13.83 -1.62
C ARG A 239 -15.88 -15.17 -1.45
N PHE A 240 -15.81 -15.70 -0.23
CA PHE A 240 -15.29 -17.04 0.06
C PHE A 240 -16.09 -18.13 -0.68
N GLN A 241 -17.43 -18.07 -0.60
CA GLN A 241 -18.30 -18.98 -1.34
C GLN A 241 -18.12 -18.86 -2.87
N THR A 242 -17.93 -17.65 -3.38
CA THR A 242 -17.68 -17.38 -4.80
C THR A 242 -16.38 -18.03 -5.29
N LEU A 243 -15.33 -18.08 -4.46
CA LEU A 243 -14.09 -18.82 -4.78
C LEU A 243 -14.32 -20.33 -4.83
N LEU A 244 -15.02 -20.90 -3.85
CA LEU A 244 -15.35 -22.33 -3.86
C LEU A 244 -16.14 -22.73 -5.11
N LYS A 245 -17.14 -21.92 -5.50
CA LYS A 245 -17.92 -22.17 -6.72
C LYS A 245 -17.05 -22.07 -7.99
N GLN A 246 -16.12 -21.13 -8.07
CA GLN A 246 -15.19 -21.05 -9.21
C GLN A 246 -14.29 -22.27 -9.31
N LEU A 247 -13.77 -22.76 -8.18
CA LEU A 247 -12.87 -23.91 -8.16
C LEU A 247 -13.56 -25.23 -8.49
N PHE A 248 -14.80 -25.42 -8.04
CA PHE A 248 -15.42 -26.75 -8.02
C PHE A 248 -16.69 -26.88 -8.86
N LEU A 249 -17.28 -25.78 -9.32
CA LEU A 249 -18.49 -25.80 -10.16
C LEU A 249 -18.33 -25.10 -11.51
N SER A 250 -17.36 -24.19 -11.66
CA SER A 250 -17.20 -23.45 -12.91
C SER A 250 -16.49 -24.28 -13.97
N SER A 251 -17.00 -24.26 -15.20
CA SER A 251 -16.30 -24.78 -16.36
C SER A 251 -15.21 -23.85 -16.89
N SER A 252 -15.16 -22.60 -16.41
CA SER A 252 -14.24 -21.57 -16.90
C SER A 252 -12.86 -21.60 -16.23
N PHE A 253 -12.71 -22.34 -15.13
CA PHE A 253 -11.45 -22.42 -14.38
C PHE A 253 -11.02 -23.87 -14.26
N ASP A 254 -9.84 -24.18 -14.78
CA ASP A 254 -9.28 -25.53 -14.74
C ASP A 254 -8.31 -25.63 -13.55
N VAL A 255 -8.65 -26.41 -12.53
CA VAL A 255 -7.83 -26.55 -11.31
C VAL A 255 -6.43 -27.12 -11.56
N GLU A 256 -6.20 -27.80 -12.69
CA GLU A 256 -4.91 -28.39 -13.07
C GLU A 256 -4.08 -27.47 -13.97
N ARG A 257 -4.70 -26.51 -14.66
CA ARG A 257 -4.04 -25.72 -15.73
C ARG A 257 -4.12 -24.22 -15.53
N SER A 258 -5.20 -23.72 -14.94
CA SER A 258 -5.41 -22.30 -14.73
C SER A 258 -4.63 -21.82 -13.49
N PRO A 259 -3.85 -20.74 -13.60
CA PRO A 259 -3.13 -20.17 -12.47
C PRO A 259 -4.10 -19.49 -11.49
N VAL A 260 -3.81 -19.57 -10.19
CA VAL A 260 -4.71 -19.07 -9.14
C VAL A 260 -4.89 -17.53 -9.16
N TYR A 261 -4.01 -16.78 -9.84
CA TYR A 261 -4.23 -15.34 -10.02
C TYR A 261 -5.48 -15.02 -10.85
N GLU A 262 -5.97 -15.94 -11.69
CA GLU A 262 -7.16 -15.73 -12.52
C GLU A 262 -8.46 -15.78 -11.72
N LEU A 263 -8.45 -16.40 -10.52
CA LEU A 263 -9.62 -16.46 -9.65
C LEU A 263 -10.07 -15.04 -9.25
N SER A 264 -11.37 -14.78 -9.32
CA SER A 264 -11.94 -13.50 -8.89
C SER A 264 -12.68 -13.65 -7.56
N ILE A 265 -12.56 -12.67 -6.67
CA ILE A 265 -13.43 -12.58 -5.49
C ILE A 265 -14.62 -11.64 -5.71
N LEU A 266 -14.74 -11.02 -6.89
CA LEU A 266 -15.81 -10.07 -7.15
C LEU A 266 -17.16 -10.78 -7.18
N LEU A 267 -18.11 -10.22 -6.44
CA LEU A 267 -19.49 -10.67 -6.43
C LEU A 267 -20.18 -10.31 -7.76
N PRO A 268 -21.24 -11.05 -8.16
CA PRO A 268 -21.96 -10.77 -9.40
C PRO A 268 -22.47 -9.32 -9.51
N ASP A 269 -22.93 -8.73 -8.40
CA ASP A 269 -23.42 -7.36 -8.38
C ASP A 269 -22.29 -6.33 -8.53
N GLU A 270 -21.12 -6.60 -7.95
CA GLU A 270 -19.91 -5.78 -8.11
C GLU A 270 -19.41 -5.80 -9.56
N LEU A 271 -19.47 -6.98 -10.22
CA LEU A 271 -19.13 -7.10 -11.64
C LEU A 271 -20.10 -6.33 -12.55
N ARG A 272 -21.40 -6.35 -12.24
CA ARG A 272 -22.40 -5.55 -12.96
C ARG A 272 -22.15 -4.06 -12.77
N LEU A 273 -21.89 -3.63 -11.54
CA LEU A 273 -21.55 -2.25 -11.21
C LEU A 273 -20.37 -1.75 -12.07
N LEU A 274 -19.28 -2.52 -12.13
CA LEU A 274 -18.10 -2.19 -12.93
C LEU A 274 -18.38 -2.15 -14.43
N ARG A 275 -19.28 -3.00 -14.94
CA ARG A 275 -19.70 -2.96 -16.35
C ARG A 275 -20.50 -1.69 -16.62
N ASP A 276 -21.50 -1.39 -15.81
CA ASP A 276 -22.37 -0.22 -15.99
C ASP A 276 -21.59 1.10 -15.90
N LEU A 277 -20.61 1.18 -15.00
CA LEU A 277 -19.72 2.34 -14.87
C LEU A 277 -18.87 2.60 -16.12
N ASN A 278 -18.48 1.53 -16.79
CA ASN A 278 -17.65 1.59 -17.99
C ASN A 278 -18.49 1.59 -19.28
N ASP A 279 -19.81 1.45 -19.20
CA ASP A 279 -20.73 1.56 -20.34
C ASP A 279 -20.99 3.03 -20.69
N ASN A 280 -19.91 3.76 -20.94
CA ASN A 280 -19.92 5.16 -21.37
C ASN A 280 -19.85 5.28 -22.89
N HIS A 281 -20.31 4.25 -23.60
CA HIS A 281 -20.35 4.23 -25.05
C HIS A 281 -21.36 5.24 -25.57
N ILE A 282 -20.90 6.45 -25.81
CA ILE A 282 -21.63 7.44 -26.58
C ILE A 282 -21.46 7.07 -28.06
N GLN A 283 -22.56 6.78 -28.75
CA GLN A 283 -22.54 6.72 -30.21
C GLN A 283 -22.22 8.13 -30.72
N PHE A 284 -20.98 8.32 -31.17
CA PHE A 284 -20.61 9.49 -31.93
C PHE A 284 -21.37 9.44 -33.26
N GLU A 285 -22.17 10.46 -33.56
CA GLU A 285 -22.80 10.59 -34.87
C GLU A 285 -21.71 10.58 -35.97
N GLN A 286 -22.02 9.97 -37.11
CA GLN A 286 -21.09 9.81 -38.22
C GLN A 286 -20.55 11.18 -38.71
N GLU A 287 -19.28 11.14 -39.14
CA GLU A 287 -18.37 12.27 -39.44
C GLU A 287 -18.00 13.13 -38.22
N MET A 288 -17.26 12.53 -37.27
CA MET A 288 -16.45 13.27 -36.30
C MET A 288 -15.47 14.18 -37.05
N LYS A 289 -15.87 15.45 -37.23
CA LYS A 289 -14.99 16.48 -37.75
C LYS A 289 -13.82 16.65 -36.78
N CYS A 290 -12.61 16.63 -37.30
CA CYS A 290 -11.42 16.93 -36.50
C CYS A 290 -11.52 18.34 -35.91
N ILE A 291 -10.88 18.60 -34.77
CA ILE A 291 -10.89 19.93 -34.12
C ILE A 291 -10.50 21.04 -35.12
N HIS A 292 -9.51 20.79 -35.99
CA HIS A 292 -9.10 21.75 -37.02
C HIS A 292 -10.19 22.03 -38.07
N GLN A 293 -11.05 21.06 -38.40
CA GLN A 293 -12.18 21.23 -39.32
C GLN A 293 -13.29 22.05 -38.65
N GLN A 294 -13.62 21.75 -37.40
CA GLN A 294 -14.59 22.52 -36.62
C GLN A 294 -14.14 23.98 -36.46
N PHE A 295 -12.86 24.19 -36.17
CA PHE A 295 -12.25 25.52 -36.11
C PHE A 295 -12.34 26.25 -37.45
N THR A 296 -11.96 25.59 -38.55
CA THR A 296 -12.00 26.18 -39.91
C THR A 296 -13.42 26.58 -40.30
N GLU A 297 -14.43 25.75 -40.02
CA GLU A 297 -15.84 26.08 -40.26
C GLU A 297 -16.31 27.27 -39.43
N THR A 298 -15.91 27.32 -38.16
CA THR A 298 -16.24 28.42 -37.27
C THR A 298 -15.60 29.73 -37.73
N ALA A 299 -14.35 29.65 -38.18
CA ALA A 299 -13.60 30.78 -38.71
C ALA A 299 -14.20 31.31 -40.01
N ASN A 300 -14.58 30.41 -40.93
CA ASN A 300 -15.25 30.78 -42.18
C ASN A 300 -16.64 31.39 -41.94
N LYS A 301 -17.37 30.95 -40.91
CA LYS A 301 -18.68 31.52 -40.53
C LYS A 301 -18.57 32.88 -39.84
N ASN A 302 -17.48 33.14 -39.12
CA ASN A 302 -17.30 34.36 -38.32
C ASN A 302 -15.94 35.04 -38.56
N PRO A 303 -15.59 35.38 -39.82
CA PRO A 303 -14.22 35.77 -40.17
C PRO A 303 -13.73 37.04 -39.45
N GLN A 304 -14.64 37.97 -39.16
CA GLN A 304 -14.32 39.27 -38.56
C GLN A 304 -14.42 39.28 -37.02
N LYS A 305 -14.82 38.17 -36.39
CA LYS A 305 -14.84 38.11 -34.91
C LYS A 305 -13.42 37.97 -34.40
N LEU A 306 -13.14 38.64 -33.28
CA LEU A 306 -11.93 38.44 -32.51
C LEU A 306 -11.83 36.99 -32.02
N ALA A 307 -10.70 36.35 -32.28
CA ALA A 307 -10.42 34.97 -31.92
C ALA A 307 -9.43 34.89 -30.75
N VAL A 308 -8.35 35.67 -30.80
CA VAL A 308 -7.29 35.68 -29.78
C VAL A 308 -6.87 37.12 -29.51
N ILE A 309 -6.65 37.44 -28.23
CA ILE A 309 -6.14 38.72 -27.75
C ILE A 309 -4.96 38.42 -26.84
N LEU A 310 -3.82 39.07 -27.09
CA LEU A 310 -2.63 39.02 -26.25
C LEU A 310 -2.11 40.45 -26.11
N ASP A 311 -2.20 41.00 -24.91
CA ASP A 311 -1.88 42.41 -24.62
C ASP A 311 -2.60 43.37 -25.57
N GLU A 312 -1.86 44.18 -26.34
CA GLU A 312 -2.41 45.12 -27.34
C GLU A 312 -2.63 44.48 -28.73
N GLN A 313 -2.25 43.22 -28.93
CA GLN A 313 -2.42 42.52 -30.19
C GLN A 313 -3.70 41.69 -30.20
N SER A 314 -4.37 41.68 -31.34
CA SER A 314 -5.57 40.89 -31.52
C SER A 314 -5.63 40.31 -32.93
N LEU A 315 -6.13 39.08 -33.03
CA LEU A 315 -6.35 38.41 -34.30
C LEU A 315 -7.81 38.05 -34.43
N THR A 316 -8.38 38.35 -35.59
CA THR A 316 -9.67 37.83 -36.01
C THR A 316 -9.57 36.35 -36.38
N TYR A 317 -10.71 35.66 -36.46
CA TYR A 317 -10.74 34.26 -36.90
C TYR A 317 -10.14 34.07 -38.30
N ALA A 318 -10.33 35.03 -39.21
CA ALA A 318 -9.74 34.96 -40.55
C ALA A 318 -8.22 35.08 -40.51
N GLU A 319 -7.68 36.04 -39.76
CA GLU A 319 -6.23 36.24 -39.63
C GLU A 319 -5.58 35.04 -38.92
N LEU A 320 -6.20 34.54 -37.86
CA LEU A 320 -5.71 33.36 -37.15
C LEU A 320 -5.69 32.11 -38.05
N LEU A 321 -6.68 31.92 -38.92
CA LEU A 321 -6.72 30.81 -39.86
C LEU A 321 -5.56 30.87 -40.87
N VAL A 322 -5.23 32.06 -41.37
CA VAL A 322 -4.07 32.29 -42.26
C VAL A 322 -2.76 31.93 -41.54
N TYR A 323 -2.59 32.38 -40.29
CA TYR A 323 -1.41 32.02 -39.49
C TYR A 323 -1.27 30.51 -39.27
N VAL A 324 -2.37 29.82 -38.94
CA VAL A 324 -2.38 28.35 -38.75
C VAL A 324 -2.00 27.62 -40.04
N GLN A 325 -2.47 28.10 -41.20
CA GLN A 325 -2.11 27.51 -42.50
C GLN A 325 -0.64 27.74 -42.86
N HIS A 326 -0.09 28.92 -42.59
CA HIS A 326 1.34 29.16 -42.78
C HIS A 326 2.21 28.29 -41.88
N LEU A 327 1.83 28.15 -40.61
CA LEU A 327 2.54 27.29 -39.67
C LEU A 327 2.46 25.81 -40.07
N SER A 328 1.30 25.33 -40.52
CA SER A 328 1.16 23.94 -40.96
C SER A 328 2.04 23.64 -42.18
N LEU A 329 2.13 24.56 -43.14
CA LEU A 329 2.99 24.44 -44.30
C LEU A 329 4.48 24.41 -43.92
N SER A 330 4.93 25.26 -42.98
CA SER A 330 6.32 25.23 -42.48
C SER A 330 6.62 23.92 -41.74
N LEU A 331 5.71 23.44 -40.88
CA LEU A 331 5.89 22.15 -40.18
C LEU A 331 5.97 20.95 -41.14
N MET A 332 5.22 20.98 -42.25
CA MET A 332 5.28 19.94 -43.28
C MET A 332 6.58 20.00 -44.09
N ASN A 333 7.00 21.21 -44.48
CA ASN A 333 8.14 21.41 -45.38
C ASN A 333 9.49 21.36 -44.66
N ASP A 334 9.58 21.98 -43.48
CA ASP A 334 10.84 22.17 -42.75
C ASP A 334 11.09 21.06 -41.71
N HIS A 335 10.02 20.39 -41.25
CA HIS A 335 10.08 19.37 -40.19
C HIS A 335 9.46 18.02 -40.56
N HIS A 336 9.04 17.84 -41.82
CA HIS A 336 8.53 16.57 -42.39
C HIS A 336 7.41 15.90 -41.57
N VAL A 337 6.57 16.68 -40.90
CA VAL A 337 5.45 16.16 -40.10
C VAL A 337 4.35 15.63 -41.03
N VAL A 338 3.95 14.36 -40.86
CA VAL A 338 2.91 13.71 -41.69
C VAL A 338 1.70 13.20 -40.88
N PRO A 339 0.47 13.27 -41.44
CA PRO A 339 -0.71 12.63 -40.87
C PRO A 339 -0.50 11.12 -40.68
N GLY A 340 -0.86 10.59 -39.51
CA GLY A 340 -0.68 9.16 -39.19
C GLY A 340 0.54 8.82 -38.32
N SER A 341 1.30 9.83 -37.88
CA SER A 341 2.30 9.66 -36.82
C SER A 341 1.62 9.11 -35.54
N ILE A 342 2.01 7.90 -35.13
CA ILE A 342 1.30 7.11 -34.11
C ILE A 342 1.60 7.66 -32.71
N ILE A 343 0.54 7.95 -31.95
CA ILE A 343 0.59 8.11 -30.50
C ILE A 343 -0.13 6.89 -29.91
N TYR A 344 0.58 6.10 -29.13
CA TYR A 344 0.08 4.83 -28.60
C TYR A 344 -1.15 5.04 -27.70
N LYS A 345 -2.19 4.23 -27.94
CA LYS A 345 -3.35 4.10 -27.04
C LYS A 345 -2.91 3.29 -25.83
N CYS A 346 -2.32 3.98 -24.87
CA CYS A 346 -1.89 3.43 -23.58
C CYS A 346 -3.08 3.49 -22.61
N PHE A 347 -3.35 2.43 -21.87
CA PHE A 347 -4.07 2.61 -20.60
C PHE A 347 -3.14 3.39 -19.68
N TYR A 348 -3.53 4.62 -19.34
CA TYR A 348 -2.72 5.46 -18.48
C TYR A 348 -2.79 4.92 -17.05
N LYS A 349 -1.71 4.26 -16.61
CA LYS A 349 -1.55 3.85 -15.22
C LYS A 349 -1.30 5.11 -14.39
N THR A 350 -2.37 5.68 -13.83
CA THR A 350 -2.32 6.94 -13.08
C THR A 350 -1.39 6.87 -11.87
N GLY A 351 -1.27 5.68 -11.26
CA GLY A 351 -0.62 5.48 -9.97
C GLY A 351 -1.50 5.90 -8.80
N ASP A 352 -2.76 6.29 -9.02
CA ASP A 352 -3.71 6.62 -7.96
C ASP A 352 -4.35 5.34 -7.40
N LEU A 353 -4.40 5.24 -6.07
CA LEU A 353 -5.19 4.25 -5.36
C LEU A 353 -6.58 4.85 -5.10
N ALA A 354 -7.62 4.14 -5.52
CA ALA A 354 -9.00 4.55 -5.29
C ALA A 354 -9.86 3.36 -4.87
N LYS A 355 -10.94 3.63 -4.13
CA LYS A 355 -11.97 2.68 -3.74
C LYS A 355 -13.27 3.11 -4.37
N ILE A 356 -14.05 2.16 -4.90
CA ILE A 356 -15.41 2.44 -5.33
C ILE A 356 -16.41 1.91 -4.30
N ASP A 357 -17.44 2.69 -4.00
CA ASP A 357 -18.54 2.24 -3.15
C ASP A 357 -19.70 1.67 -3.99
N MET A 358 -20.73 1.19 -3.29
CA MET A 358 -21.94 0.64 -3.93
C MET A 358 -22.79 1.73 -4.62
N ASP A 359 -22.61 2.99 -4.25
CA ASP A 359 -23.28 4.17 -4.83
C ASP A 359 -22.55 4.71 -6.07
N ARG A 360 -21.61 3.94 -6.64
CA ARG A 360 -20.83 4.27 -7.84
C ARG A 360 -19.87 5.46 -7.66
N GLN A 361 -19.58 5.86 -6.42
CA GLN A 361 -18.65 6.96 -6.15
C GLN A 361 -17.22 6.44 -6.02
N LEU A 362 -16.30 7.09 -6.73
CA LEU A 362 -14.87 6.79 -6.67
C LEU A 362 -14.21 7.66 -5.58
N HIS A 363 -13.78 7.02 -4.50
CA HIS A 363 -13.07 7.63 -3.40
C HIS A 363 -11.56 7.52 -3.61
N PHE A 364 -10.86 8.65 -3.66
CA PHE A 364 -9.40 8.67 -3.74
C PHE A 364 -8.79 8.25 -2.39
N MET A 365 -7.98 7.20 -2.39
CA MET A 365 -7.36 6.63 -1.18
C MET A 365 -5.88 6.98 -1.04
N GLY A 366 -5.23 7.45 -2.10
CA GLY A 366 -3.82 7.82 -2.10
C GLY A 366 -3.11 7.48 -3.39
N ARG A 367 -1.81 7.28 -3.33
CA ARG A 367 -0.96 6.88 -4.47
C ARG A 367 -0.41 5.48 -4.23
N ALA A 368 -0.37 4.67 -5.29
CA ALA A 368 0.33 3.39 -5.33
C ALA A 368 1.85 3.57 -5.57
N ASP A 369 2.29 4.77 -5.90
CA ASP A 369 3.70 5.15 -6.09
C ASP A 369 4.16 6.22 -5.09
N PHE A 370 5.45 6.56 -5.14
CA PHE A 370 6.10 7.49 -4.21
C PHE A 370 6.01 8.96 -4.63
N GLN A 371 5.13 9.27 -5.59
CA GLN A 371 4.94 10.65 -6.00
C GLN A 371 4.21 11.42 -4.92
N ILE A 372 4.72 12.60 -4.59
CA ILE A 372 4.18 13.43 -3.53
C ILE A 372 3.63 14.73 -4.11
N LYS A 373 2.57 15.24 -3.49
CA LYS A 373 2.14 16.63 -3.71
C LYS A 373 2.77 17.51 -2.64
N VAL A 374 3.52 18.51 -3.07
CA VAL A 374 4.07 19.56 -2.21
C VAL A 374 3.42 20.87 -2.66
N ARG A 375 2.66 21.51 -1.76
CA ARG A 375 1.97 22.78 -2.04
C ARG A 375 1.11 22.76 -3.32
N GLY A 376 0.43 21.64 -3.56
CA GLY A 376 -0.43 21.42 -4.73
C GLY A 376 0.29 21.05 -6.03
N GLN A 377 1.63 21.08 -6.06
CA GLN A 377 2.44 20.71 -7.22
C GLN A 377 2.89 19.25 -7.11
N ARG A 378 2.92 18.56 -8.25
CA ARG A 378 3.33 17.15 -8.35
C ARG A 378 4.86 17.10 -8.38
N VAL A 379 5.44 16.34 -7.46
CA VAL A 379 6.89 16.20 -7.33
C VAL A 379 7.26 14.73 -7.47
N GLU A 380 8.14 14.45 -8.43
CA GLU A 380 8.77 13.15 -8.65
C GLU A 380 10.00 13.04 -7.74
N VAL A 381 9.83 12.41 -6.58
CA VAL A 381 10.91 12.27 -5.58
C VAL A 381 12.15 11.60 -6.17
N ALA A 382 11.95 10.58 -7.01
CA ALA A 382 13.01 9.84 -7.67
C ALA A 382 13.85 10.70 -8.63
N GLU A 383 13.26 11.75 -9.22
CA GLU A 383 13.99 12.70 -10.07
C GLU A 383 14.97 13.53 -9.24
N ILE A 384 14.53 13.99 -8.07
CA ILE A 384 15.37 14.73 -7.13
C ILE A 384 16.50 13.82 -6.64
N GLU A 385 16.18 12.59 -6.23
CA GLU A 385 17.17 11.59 -5.80
C GLU A 385 18.20 11.30 -6.89
N GLN A 386 17.78 11.11 -8.15
CA GLN A 386 18.72 10.91 -9.26
C GLN A 386 19.64 12.10 -9.49
N ILE A 387 19.12 13.33 -9.42
CA ILE A 387 19.93 14.54 -9.58
C ILE A 387 20.94 14.69 -8.45
N ILE A 388 20.54 14.41 -7.21
CA ILE A 388 21.45 14.38 -6.06
C ILE A 388 22.55 13.33 -6.29
N PHE A 389 22.17 12.11 -6.67
CA PHE A 389 23.11 11.02 -6.91
C PHE A 389 24.11 11.35 -8.04
N CYS A 390 23.65 11.96 -9.13
CA CYS A 390 24.50 12.33 -10.27
C CYS A 390 25.38 13.58 -10.02
N SER A 391 25.10 14.36 -8.98
CA SER A 391 25.79 15.63 -8.74
C SER A 391 27.24 15.47 -8.24
N SER A 392 27.58 14.34 -7.63
CA SER A 392 28.93 14.04 -7.16
C SER A 392 29.16 12.53 -7.05
N SER A 393 30.34 12.06 -7.46
CA SER A 393 30.77 10.67 -7.25
C SER A 393 30.96 10.30 -5.77
N SER A 394 30.92 11.29 -4.87
CA SER A 394 31.00 11.07 -3.44
C SER A 394 29.66 10.71 -2.77
N VAL A 395 28.55 10.76 -3.52
CA VAL A 395 27.24 10.32 -3.02
C VAL A 395 27.15 8.80 -3.14
N ASN A 396 27.01 8.12 -2.00
CA ASN A 396 26.82 6.67 -1.96
C ASN A 396 25.36 6.29 -2.18
N ASP A 397 24.44 7.00 -1.52
CA ASP A 397 23.00 6.81 -1.64
C ASP A 397 22.27 8.07 -1.15
N CYS A 398 21.01 8.27 -1.56
CA CYS A 398 20.21 9.39 -1.12
C CYS A 398 18.71 9.07 -1.13
N VAL A 399 17.97 9.71 -0.23
CA VAL A 399 16.53 9.55 -0.09
C VAL A 399 15.90 10.90 0.12
N VAL A 400 14.83 11.20 -0.59
CA VAL A 400 14.03 12.40 -0.38
C VAL A 400 12.65 12.00 0.15
N VAL A 401 12.17 12.70 1.17
CA VAL A 401 10.83 12.45 1.73
C VAL A 401 10.11 13.76 2.00
N LYS A 402 8.78 13.68 1.93
CA LYS A 402 7.89 14.71 2.42
C LYS A 402 7.73 14.57 3.93
N GLN A 403 7.92 15.66 4.68
CA GLN A 403 7.62 15.73 6.11
C GLN A 403 6.51 16.76 6.38
N LEU A 404 5.74 16.50 7.44
CA LEU A 404 4.70 17.37 7.98
C LEU A 404 5.24 18.05 9.24
N ASP A 405 4.93 19.32 9.42
CA ASP A 405 5.16 20.03 10.68
C ASP A 405 3.92 19.86 11.57
N ASP A 406 3.99 18.98 12.58
CA ASP A 406 2.88 18.65 13.48
C ASP A 406 2.34 19.86 14.29
N GLN A 407 3.01 21.03 14.24
CA GLN A 407 2.60 22.24 14.98
C GLN A 407 2.39 23.48 14.10
N ARG A 408 2.39 23.35 12.77
CA ARG A 408 2.05 24.43 11.84
C ARG A 408 0.94 24.01 10.90
N ILE A 409 0.00 24.93 10.68
CA ILE A 409 -1.09 24.73 9.72
C ILE A 409 -0.48 24.64 8.31
N ASN A 410 -0.45 23.42 7.78
CA ASN A 410 -0.60 23.12 6.36
C ASN A 410 0.55 23.53 5.41
N GLU A 411 1.81 23.32 5.79
CA GLU A 411 2.92 23.38 4.82
C GLU A 411 3.79 22.12 4.82
N ASP A 412 3.61 21.32 3.78
CA ASP A 412 4.48 20.21 3.43
C ASP A 412 5.87 20.72 3.00
N TYR A 413 6.93 20.05 3.44
CA TYR A 413 8.29 20.35 2.98
C TYR A 413 9.08 19.08 2.64
N LEU A 414 10.08 19.25 1.78
CA LEU A 414 10.97 18.20 1.31
C LEU A 414 12.22 18.14 2.19
N VAL A 415 12.62 16.92 2.58
CA VAL A 415 13.86 16.66 3.30
C VAL A 415 14.68 15.64 2.53
N ALA A 416 15.93 15.99 2.21
CA ALA A 416 16.90 15.11 1.59
C ALA A 416 17.83 14.51 2.65
N TYR A 417 17.99 13.19 2.61
CA TYR A 417 18.96 12.44 3.39
C TYR A 417 20.03 11.96 2.42
N VAL A 418 21.29 12.26 2.68
CA VAL A 418 22.40 11.97 1.77
C VAL A 418 23.46 11.19 2.52
N GLN A 419 23.89 10.07 1.95
CA GLN A 419 25.02 9.31 2.45
C GLN A 419 26.25 9.62 1.59
N LEU A 420 27.33 10.07 2.23
CA LEU A 420 28.56 10.48 1.55
C LEU A 420 29.71 9.53 1.92
N ASN A 421 30.53 9.14 0.93
CA ASN A 421 31.68 8.25 1.11
C ASN A 421 32.99 9.00 1.41
N VAL A 422 32.89 10.14 2.09
CA VAL A 422 34.01 11.02 2.48
C VAL A 422 33.99 11.29 3.97
N ASP A 423 35.15 11.53 4.57
CA ASP A 423 35.29 11.71 6.02
C ASP A 423 35.50 13.17 6.44
N GLY A 424 35.08 13.49 7.67
CA GLY A 424 35.32 14.79 8.32
C GLY A 424 34.65 15.97 7.65
N ASP A 425 35.31 17.14 7.72
CA ASP A 425 34.77 18.43 7.29
C ASP A 425 34.48 18.51 5.77
N GLN A 426 34.98 17.56 4.98
CA GLN A 426 34.71 17.46 3.54
C GLN A 426 33.25 17.12 3.23
N LYS A 427 32.53 16.44 4.14
CA LYS A 427 31.11 16.09 3.98
C LYS A 427 30.26 17.34 3.74
N GLN A 428 30.54 18.43 4.46
CA GLN A 428 29.76 19.66 4.39
C GLN A 428 30.00 20.42 3.08
N ILE A 429 31.26 20.52 2.65
CA ILE A 429 31.65 21.16 1.38
C ILE A 429 30.97 20.45 0.19
N ILE A 430 30.96 19.11 0.20
CA ILE A 430 30.31 18.33 -0.84
C ILE A 430 28.80 18.54 -0.79
N LEU A 431 28.17 18.54 0.38
CA LEU A 431 26.73 18.82 0.50
C LEU A 431 26.35 20.19 -0.08
N ASP A 432 27.16 21.22 0.12
CA ASP A 432 26.92 22.56 -0.44
C ASP A 432 27.09 22.60 -1.96
N SER A 433 28.01 21.79 -2.51
CA SER A 433 28.14 21.60 -3.96
C SER A 433 26.92 20.89 -4.57
N ILE A 434 26.38 19.86 -3.89
CA ILE A 434 25.17 19.13 -4.29
C ILE A 434 23.98 20.07 -4.32
N ARG A 435 23.79 20.87 -3.26
CA ARG A 435 22.73 21.89 -3.17
C ARG A 435 22.80 22.89 -4.32
N SER A 436 24.00 23.38 -4.61
CA SER A 436 24.25 24.33 -5.71
C SER A 436 23.96 23.72 -7.09
N TYR A 437 24.21 22.42 -7.26
CA TYR A 437 23.86 21.68 -8.47
C TYR A 437 22.34 21.53 -8.61
N CYS A 438 21.66 21.09 -7.55
CA CYS A 438 20.19 20.98 -7.52
C CYS A 438 19.50 22.32 -7.83
N LEU A 439 20.01 23.45 -7.32
CA LEU A 439 19.49 24.79 -7.63
C LEU A 439 19.57 25.16 -9.13
N LYS A 440 20.53 24.59 -9.87
CA LYS A 440 20.68 24.81 -11.32
C LYS A 440 19.89 23.80 -12.16
N SER A 441 19.65 22.61 -11.62
CA SER A 441 19.09 21.47 -12.36
C SER A 441 17.60 21.22 -12.07
N LEU A 442 17.05 21.69 -10.95
CA LEU A 442 15.68 21.46 -10.52
C LEU A 442 14.86 22.75 -10.47
N PRO A 443 13.55 22.69 -10.77
CA PRO A 443 12.61 23.75 -10.43
C PRO A 443 12.58 24.04 -8.92
N SER A 444 12.35 25.29 -8.53
CA SER A 444 12.43 25.74 -7.12
C SER A 444 11.56 24.97 -6.13
N TYR A 445 10.42 24.43 -6.58
CA TYR A 445 9.50 23.65 -5.76
C TYR A 445 9.92 22.20 -5.53
N MET A 446 10.86 21.68 -6.33
CA MET A 446 11.43 20.34 -6.18
C MET A 446 12.70 20.34 -5.31
N ILE A 447 13.21 21.51 -4.94
CA ILE A 447 14.44 21.63 -4.16
C ILE A 447 14.13 21.26 -2.70
N PRO A 448 14.82 20.26 -2.12
CA PRO A 448 14.67 19.92 -0.71
C PRO A 448 14.97 21.11 0.19
N SER A 449 14.03 21.40 1.09
CA SER A 449 14.15 22.51 2.03
C SER A 449 15.18 22.21 3.11
N ALA A 450 15.32 20.95 3.53
CA ALA A 450 16.30 20.51 4.52
C ALA A 450 17.16 19.35 4.01
N TRP A 451 18.39 19.26 4.51
CA TRP A 451 19.36 18.25 4.11
C TRP A 451 20.06 17.68 5.34
N LEU A 452 20.11 16.36 5.46
CA LEU A 452 20.83 15.65 6.52
C LEU A 452 21.84 14.68 5.91
N ILE A 453 23.05 14.69 6.47
CA ILE A 453 24.04 13.68 6.15
C ILE A 453 23.79 12.47 7.04
N MET A 454 23.67 11.30 6.42
CA MET A 454 23.47 10.03 7.09
C MET A 454 24.74 9.20 6.98
N ASP A 455 25.17 8.59 8.09
CA ASP A 455 26.25 7.60 8.04
C ASP A 455 25.75 6.27 7.47
N THR A 456 24.50 5.89 7.79
CA THR A 456 23.83 4.69 7.27
C THR A 456 22.32 4.90 7.15
N PHE A 457 21.69 4.37 6.10
CA PHE A 457 20.24 4.36 5.98
C PHE A 457 19.58 3.28 6.86
N PRO A 458 18.46 3.58 7.55
CA PRO A 458 17.73 2.57 8.27
C PRO A 458 17.09 1.59 7.30
N LEU A 459 17.44 0.31 7.41
CA LEU A 459 16.83 -0.76 6.64
C LEU A 459 15.80 -1.52 7.50
N ASN A 460 14.76 -2.02 6.86
CA ASN A 460 13.86 -3.01 7.43
C ASN A 460 14.50 -4.40 7.40
N SER A 461 13.84 -5.37 8.01
CA SER A 461 14.22 -6.79 8.03
C SER A 461 14.48 -7.38 6.64
N ASN A 462 13.82 -6.87 5.61
CA ASN A 462 13.97 -7.31 4.21
C ASN A 462 15.12 -6.60 3.47
N GLY A 463 15.97 -5.83 4.17
CA GLY A 463 17.08 -5.09 3.57
C GLY A 463 16.64 -3.91 2.69
N LYS A 464 15.36 -3.51 2.76
CA LYS A 464 14.85 -2.32 2.06
C LYS A 464 14.83 -1.13 3.01
N LEU A 465 14.91 0.08 2.47
CA LEU A 465 14.84 1.32 3.24
C LEU A 465 13.56 1.41 4.09
N ASP A 466 13.72 1.64 5.39
CA ASP A 466 12.63 1.93 6.32
C ASP A 466 12.47 3.46 6.49
N ARG A 467 11.60 4.05 5.67
CA ARG A 467 11.34 5.49 5.68
C ARG A 467 10.71 6.00 6.97
N LYS A 468 10.02 5.16 7.75
CA LYS A 468 9.40 5.58 9.01
C LYS A 468 10.44 5.81 10.10
N ARG A 469 11.59 5.14 9.99
CA ARG A 469 12.73 5.26 10.92
C ARG A 469 13.71 6.38 10.53
N LEU A 470 13.46 7.12 9.44
CA LEU A 470 14.26 8.29 9.11
C LEU A 470 14.11 9.35 10.21
N PRO A 471 15.21 10.03 10.60
CA PRO A 471 15.17 11.07 11.63
C PRO A 471 14.15 12.16 11.30
N LYS A 472 13.19 12.43 12.18
CA LYS A 472 12.33 13.62 12.05
C LYS A 472 13.10 14.86 12.50
N LEU A 473 13.03 15.95 11.74
CA LEU A 473 13.64 17.22 12.12
C LEU A 473 12.94 17.81 13.35
N LYS A 474 13.71 18.10 14.41
CA LYS A 474 13.24 18.90 15.56
C LYS A 474 13.51 20.39 15.27
N ARG A 475 12.77 21.32 15.91
CA ARG A 475 13.02 22.77 15.80
C ARG A 475 14.50 23.11 16.00
N GLY A 476 15.03 24.00 15.15
CA GLY A 476 16.39 24.56 15.29
C GLY A 476 17.49 23.89 14.47
N VAL A 477 17.18 22.87 13.66
CA VAL A 477 18.14 22.37 12.68
C VAL A 477 18.27 23.41 11.55
N PRO A 478 19.48 23.90 11.24
CA PRO A 478 19.66 25.01 10.32
C PRO A 478 19.08 24.71 8.93
N PHE A 479 18.12 25.51 8.47
CA PHE A 479 17.76 25.65 7.06
C PHE A 479 18.82 26.54 6.40
N LEU A 480 20.08 26.10 6.35
CA LEU A 480 21.20 26.91 5.87
C LEU A 480 21.01 27.37 4.40
N PRO A 481 21.05 28.68 4.11
CA PRO A 481 21.74 29.19 2.92
C PRO A 481 23.26 29.00 3.13
N PRO A 482 24.09 29.08 2.07
CA PRO A 482 25.53 28.85 2.18
C PRO A 482 26.14 29.75 3.25
N ALA A 483 26.93 29.15 4.13
CA ALA A 483 27.94 29.89 4.87
C ALA A 483 28.91 30.46 3.83
N ASN A 484 28.76 31.75 3.51
CA ASN A 484 29.95 32.51 3.19
C ASN A 484 30.63 32.78 4.53
N ASP A 485 31.92 32.47 4.58
CA ASP A 485 32.80 32.34 5.74
C ASP A 485 33.03 33.60 6.59
N ASP A 486 32.15 34.60 6.55
CA ASP A 486 32.29 35.80 7.35
C ASP A 486 30.99 36.05 8.13
N GLY A 487 31.08 36.00 9.47
CA GLY A 487 30.06 36.46 10.39
C GLY A 487 29.76 37.95 10.25
N LEU A 488 29.16 38.36 9.13
CA LEU A 488 28.75 39.71 8.85
C LEU A 488 27.32 39.91 9.39
N LEU A 489 27.27 40.51 10.57
CA LEU A 489 26.17 41.37 11.00
C LEU A 489 25.79 42.30 9.82
N LEU A 490 24.50 42.38 9.50
CA LEU A 490 23.80 43.46 8.74
C LEU A 490 24.65 44.71 8.47
N ASN A 491 25.33 44.77 7.31
CA ASN A 491 26.35 45.79 7.07
C ASN A 491 26.09 46.71 5.87
N THR A 492 25.10 46.44 5.01
CA THR A 492 24.71 47.41 3.97
C THR A 492 23.45 48.20 4.34
N PRO A 493 23.35 49.50 3.97
CA PRO A 493 22.12 50.28 4.16
C PRO A 493 20.89 49.64 3.50
N LEU A 494 21.10 48.97 2.36
CA LEU A 494 20.05 48.26 1.63
C LEU A 494 19.52 47.05 2.42
N GLU A 495 20.40 46.26 3.04
CA GLU A 495 20.00 45.12 3.88
C GLU A 495 19.16 45.57 5.09
N ARG A 496 19.50 46.70 5.72
CA ARG A 496 18.70 47.26 6.83
C ARG A 496 17.32 47.71 6.37
N GLN A 497 17.23 48.40 5.24
CA GLN A 497 15.94 48.80 4.67
C GLN A 497 15.07 47.59 4.32
N LEU A 498 15.63 46.57 3.67
CA LEU A 498 14.91 45.34 3.38
C LEU A 498 14.48 44.62 4.67
N SER A 499 15.31 44.61 5.71
CA SER A 499 14.96 44.01 6.99
C SER A 499 13.75 44.67 7.64
N GLU A 500 13.65 45.99 7.59
CA GLU A 500 12.52 46.73 8.14
C GLU A 500 11.23 46.42 7.38
N ILE A 501 11.30 46.35 6.04
CA ILE A 501 10.14 46.00 5.21
C ILE A 501 9.65 44.58 5.52
N PHE A 502 10.57 43.63 5.69
CA PHE A 502 10.24 42.24 6.00
C PHE A 502 9.66 42.11 7.42
N ILE A 503 10.24 42.77 8.42
CA ILE A 503 9.71 42.86 9.79
C ILE A 503 8.27 43.39 9.79
N GLN A 504 8.02 44.48 9.08
CA GLN A 504 6.69 45.09 8.97
C GLN A 504 5.70 44.18 8.24
N SER A 505 6.16 43.50 7.18
CA SER A 505 5.29 42.66 6.34
C SER A 505 4.86 41.37 7.03
N PHE A 506 5.72 40.79 7.88
CA PHE A 506 5.42 39.57 8.62
C PHE A 506 4.92 39.81 10.05
N ASN A 507 4.98 41.06 10.53
CA ASN A 507 4.66 41.42 11.91
C ASN A 507 5.46 40.60 12.95
N VAL A 508 6.77 40.48 12.72
CA VAL A 508 7.70 39.73 13.60
C VAL A 508 8.67 40.68 14.28
N ALA A 509 9.04 40.40 15.53
CA ALA A 509 9.92 41.30 16.30
C ALA A 509 11.37 41.33 15.79
N ASN A 510 11.84 40.24 15.16
CA ASN A 510 13.16 40.16 14.57
C ASN A 510 13.17 39.12 13.44
N LEU A 511 14.02 39.30 12.43
CA LEU A 511 14.19 38.35 11.33
C LEU A 511 15.36 37.42 11.65
N ASP A 512 15.15 36.12 11.44
CA ASP A 512 16.24 35.16 11.45
C ASP A 512 16.81 35.03 10.03
N TRP A 513 17.96 35.64 9.77
CA TRP A 513 18.61 35.65 8.45
C TRP A 513 18.98 34.25 7.94
N ASN A 514 19.00 33.25 8.82
CA ASN A 514 19.22 31.86 8.46
C ASN A 514 17.92 31.12 8.09
N MET A 515 16.75 31.78 8.12
CA MET A 515 15.48 31.20 7.71
C MET A 515 14.97 31.81 6.40
N SER A 516 14.53 30.96 5.47
CA SER A 516 13.95 31.43 4.20
C SER A 516 12.62 32.15 4.41
N PHE A 517 12.24 33.00 3.44
CA PHE A 517 11.00 33.80 3.42
C PHE A 517 9.76 33.02 3.90
N GLY A 518 9.56 31.80 3.40
CA GLY A 518 8.42 30.96 3.80
C GLY A 518 8.49 30.50 5.27
N HIS A 519 9.68 30.15 5.77
CA HIS A 519 9.86 29.67 7.15
C HIS A 519 9.66 30.76 8.21
N GLN A 520 9.81 32.03 7.81
CA GLN A 520 9.51 33.19 8.64
C GLN A 520 8.02 33.59 8.63
N GLY A 521 7.15 32.80 7.98
CA GLY A 521 5.71 33.05 7.87
C GLY A 521 5.31 33.80 6.60
N GLY A 522 6.19 33.86 5.59
CA GLY A 522 5.92 34.55 4.34
C GLY A 522 4.99 33.77 3.40
N THR A 523 3.87 34.39 3.04
CA THR A 523 2.91 33.87 2.04
C THR A 523 3.05 34.58 0.70
N SER A 524 2.42 34.06 -0.36
CA SER A 524 2.37 34.75 -1.66
C SER A 524 1.75 36.15 -1.57
N LEU A 525 0.76 36.33 -0.68
CA LEU A 525 0.17 37.64 -0.39
C LEU A 525 1.16 38.55 0.36
N GLY A 526 1.94 37.98 1.29
CA GLY A 526 3.05 38.66 1.94
C GLY A 526 4.14 39.08 0.95
N ALA A 527 4.45 38.25 -0.04
CA ALA A 527 5.45 38.56 -1.07
C ALA A 527 4.99 39.74 -1.94
N MET A 528 3.71 39.76 -2.32
CA MET A 528 3.13 40.91 -3.03
C MET A 528 3.17 42.19 -2.19
N LYS A 529 2.89 42.13 -0.88
CA LYS A 529 3.03 43.28 0.03
C LYS A 529 4.47 43.77 0.14
N VAL A 530 5.43 42.87 0.30
CA VAL A 530 6.87 43.20 0.34
C VAL A 530 7.30 43.88 -0.96
N VAL A 531 6.95 43.32 -2.12
CA VAL A 531 7.28 43.92 -3.43
C VAL A 531 6.62 45.28 -3.61
N SER A 532 5.38 45.45 -3.16
CA SER A 532 4.68 46.73 -3.17
C SER A 532 5.38 47.78 -2.31
N LEU A 533 5.80 47.43 -1.09
CA LEU A 533 6.49 48.35 -0.16
C LEU A 533 7.90 48.71 -0.66
N ILE A 534 8.61 47.76 -1.26
CA ILE A 534 9.91 48.02 -1.91
C ILE A 534 9.74 49.01 -3.06
N ARG A 535 8.74 48.82 -3.93
CA ARG A 535 8.45 49.76 -5.02
C ARG A 535 8.11 51.15 -4.50
N GLN A 536 7.26 51.24 -3.48
CA GLN A 536 6.86 52.52 -2.89
C GLN A 536 8.05 53.28 -2.28
N GLN A 537 8.97 52.60 -1.60
CA GLN A 537 10.19 53.23 -1.08
C GLN A 537 11.21 53.56 -2.18
N ALA A 538 11.32 52.75 -3.24
CA ALA A 538 12.20 53.03 -4.37
C ALA A 538 11.70 54.22 -5.22
N GLU A 539 10.39 54.38 -5.39
CA GLU A 539 9.77 55.54 -6.06
C GLU A 539 9.96 56.84 -5.26
N CYS A 540 9.90 56.79 -3.92
CA CYS A 540 10.23 57.92 -3.05
C CYS A 540 11.73 58.28 -3.05
N SER A 541 12.61 57.35 -3.44
CA SER A 541 14.06 57.57 -3.51
C SER A 541 14.52 58.19 -4.84
N ASN A 542 13.72 58.04 -5.90
CA ASN A 542 13.97 58.60 -7.23
C ASN A 542 13.31 59.98 -7.47
N THR A 543 12.78 60.61 -6.41
CA THR A 543 12.10 61.92 -6.46
C THR A 543 12.82 63.02 -5.65
N VAL A 544 14.15 62.96 -5.52
CA VAL A 544 15.00 64.05 -5.00
C VAL A 544 15.94 64.56 -6.07
#